data_AF-A0A7W0M594-F1
#
_entry.id   AF-A0A7W0M594-F1
#
_cell.length_a   1.000
_cell.length_b   1.000
_cell.length_c   1.000
_cell.angle_alpha   90.00
_cell.angle_beta   90.00
_cell.angle_gamma   90.00
#
_symmetry.space_group_name_H-M   'P 1'
#
loop_
_entity.id
_entity.type
_entity.pdbx_description
1 polymer ?
#
loop_
_entity_poly.entity_id
_entity_poly.type
_entity_poly.pdbx_seq_one_letter_code
_entity_poly.pdbx_strand_id
1 'polypeptide(L)'
;MKFHLSLNVADIGRSVSFYEKVFGTPPAKHRADYAKFEVAEPPLVLSLEPTPPAGRGSLNHVGLRLADTAALVEMQRRLELAGLRSEREEGVECCYAKQTKFWLHSPDGVLWEFYVLQGDITHRGAGQAPETLTGQDTVSPSPSSPLSPSSESWEHRMTEPFPASLPFADGSLSEVRLRGTFNTPDGEARRDEILAETKRVLAPGGRIALHLLTTDRSLAEAPSLPGPASAVKEVPIDTDLLASLERSGFADIRLTKFGPNPCFRLGGAEMRETMAEAFAPADETDGAVLVVYRGPFREVTADGDRVFRRGERVRVPLAEWERLSASLPVDTFTRLAEPETAVP
;
A
#
# COMPACT_ATOMS: atom_id res chain seq x y z
N MET A 1 26.61 -15.23 20.83
CA MET A 1 25.34 -15.56 20.13
C MET A 1 25.10 -14.48 19.09
N LYS A 2 24.74 -14.83 17.85
CA LYS A 2 24.35 -13.86 16.81
C LYS A 2 22.88 -14.08 16.46
N PHE A 3 22.12 -13.00 16.27
CA PHE A 3 20.77 -13.11 15.73
C PHE A 3 20.84 -13.44 14.24
N HIS A 4 19.96 -14.31 13.74
CA HIS A 4 19.92 -14.68 12.32
C HIS A 4 18.56 -14.31 11.74
N LEU A 5 18.59 -13.50 10.68
CA LEU A 5 17.45 -13.14 9.86
C LEU A 5 17.67 -13.67 8.44
N SER A 6 16.66 -14.31 7.86
CA SER A 6 16.64 -14.70 6.46
C SER A 6 15.51 -13.95 5.74
N LEU A 7 15.83 -13.28 4.64
CA LEU A 7 14.87 -12.53 3.84
C LEU A 7 14.80 -13.12 2.43
N ASN A 8 13.56 -13.27 1.95
CA ASN A 8 13.31 -13.53 0.53
C ASN A 8 13.50 -12.22 -0.24
N VAL A 9 14.24 -12.28 -1.34
CA VAL A 9 14.51 -11.12 -2.20
C VAL A 9 14.22 -11.46 -3.66
N ALA A 10 13.70 -10.50 -4.41
CA ALA A 10 13.45 -10.66 -5.83
C ALA A 10 14.76 -10.62 -6.66
N ASP A 11 15.77 -9.88 -6.18
CA ASP A 11 17.06 -9.72 -6.84
C ASP A 11 18.21 -9.68 -5.82
N ILE A 12 19.11 -10.67 -5.89
CA ILE A 12 20.26 -10.79 -4.98
C ILE A 12 21.25 -9.64 -5.17
N GLY A 13 21.55 -9.24 -6.41
CA GLY A 13 22.54 -8.20 -6.69
C GLY A 13 22.09 -6.82 -6.21
N ARG A 14 20.81 -6.48 -6.42
CA ARG A 14 20.19 -5.26 -5.91
C ARG A 14 20.16 -5.25 -4.38
N SER A 15 19.83 -6.39 -3.77
CA SER A 15 19.78 -6.53 -2.31
C SER A 15 21.15 -6.46 -1.67
N VAL A 16 22.16 -7.13 -2.24
CA VAL A 16 23.56 -7.02 -1.80
C VAL A 16 24.02 -5.57 -1.86
N SER A 17 23.81 -4.89 -3.00
CA SER A 17 24.18 -3.48 -3.17
C SER A 17 23.54 -2.56 -2.12
N PHE A 18 22.30 -2.84 -1.72
CA PHE A 18 21.61 -2.11 -0.67
C PHE A 18 22.20 -2.42 0.71
N TYR A 19 22.31 -3.70 1.09
CA TYR A 19 22.76 -4.10 2.43
C TYR A 19 24.24 -3.83 2.68
N GLU A 20 25.08 -3.83 1.64
CA GLU A 20 26.45 -3.32 1.73
C GLU A 20 26.48 -1.86 2.16
N LYS A 21 25.61 -1.01 1.58
CA LYS A 21 25.48 0.38 2.02
C LYS A 21 24.92 0.46 3.43
N VAL A 22 23.90 -0.32 3.79
CA VAL A 22 23.31 -0.28 5.13
C VAL A 22 24.34 -0.64 6.20
N PHE A 23 25.04 -1.77 6.04
CA PHE A 23 25.96 -2.28 7.06
C PHE A 23 27.41 -1.79 6.91
N GLY A 24 27.75 -1.14 5.80
CA GLY A 24 29.10 -0.64 5.54
C GLY A 24 30.15 -1.74 5.38
N THR A 25 29.74 -2.98 5.06
CA THR A 25 30.60 -4.15 4.93
C THR A 25 30.12 -5.04 3.78
N PRO A 26 31.03 -5.68 3.01
CA PRO A 26 30.64 -6.64 1.98
C PRO A 26 29.99 -7.91 2.58
N PRO A 27 29.25 -8.69 1.79
CA PRO A 27 28.71 -9.97 2.24
C PRO A 27 29.86 -10.94 2.54
N ALA A 28 29.72 -11.68 3.65
CA ALA A 28 30.63 -12.75 4.03
C ALA A 28 30.55 -13.95 3.06
N LYS A 29 29.42 -14.13 2.36
CA LYS A 29 29.26 -15.09 1.24
C LYS A 29 28.38 -14.48 0.16
N HIS A 30 28.78 -14.62 -1.10
CA HIS A 30 28.00 -14.18 -2.25
C HIS A 30 28.06 -15.24 -3.36
N ARG A 31 26.90 -15.71 -3.80
CA ARG A 31 26.64 -16.68 -4.87
C ARG A 31 25.52 -16.13 -5.75
N ALA A 32 25.34 -16.74 -6.92
CA ALA A 32 24.29 -16.33 -7.87
C ALA A 32 22.88 -16.46 -7.27
N ASP A 33 22.70 -17.41 -6.36
CA ASP A 33 21.44 -17.80 -5.76
C ASP A 33 21.40 -17.55 -4.24
N TYR A 34 22.36 -16.81 -3.68
CA TYR A 34 22.45 -16.66 -2.22
C TYR A 34 23.43 -15.56 -1.82
N ALA A 35 23.09 -14.76 -0.82
CA ALA A 35 24.06 -13.90 -0.16
C ALA A 35 23.91 -13.92 1.37
N LYS A 36 25.02 -13.73 2.08
CA LYS A 36 25.04 -13.66 3.54
C LYS A 36 25.93 -12.55 4.04
N PHE A 37 25.41 -11.71 4.92
CA PHE A 37 26.17 -10.74 5.70
C PHE A 37 26.40 -11.28 7.12
N GLU A 38 27.59 -11.01 7.66
CA GLU A 38 27.88 -11.20 9.07
C GLU A 38 28.34 -9.87 9.66
N VAL A 39 27.42 -9.20 10.34
CA VAL A 39 27.64 -7.91 10.99
C VAL A 39 28.06 -8.16 12.43
N ALA A 40 29.09 -7.45 12.89
CA ALA A 40 29.61 -7.59 14.24
C ALA A 40 28.75 -6.83 15.26
N GLU A 41 28.34 -5.61 14.93
CA GLU A 41 27.62 -4.70 15.82
C GLU A 41 26.45 -4.01 15.08
N PRO A 42 25.18 -4.33 15.43
CA PRO A 42 24.78 -5.41 16.32
C PRO A 42 25.14 -6.78 15.73
N PRO A 43 25.35 -7.83 16.56
CA PRO A 43 25.64 -9.18 16.07
C PRO A 43 24.49 -9.76 15.24
N LEU A 44 24.58 -9.62 13.92
CA LEU A 44 23.55 -10.02 12.96
C LEU A 44 24.16 -10.91 11.88
N VAL A 45 23.52 -12.05 11.64
CA VAL A 45 23.66 -12.83 10.41
C VAL A 45 22.44 -12.52 9.56
N LEU A 46 22.63 -11.94 8.38
CA LEU A 46 21.55 -11.71 7.41
C LEU A 46 21.77 -12.65 6.22
N SER A 47 20.79 -13.49 5.90
CA SER A 47 20.78 -14.32 4.69
C SER A 47 19.74 -13.81 3.70
N LEU A 48 20.10 -13.80 2.43
CA LEU A 48 19.27 -13.33 1.33
C LEU A 48 19.05 -14.51 0.39
N GLU A 49 17.78 -14.89 0.24
CA GLU A 49 17.33 -16.04 -0.54
C GLU A 49 16.52 -15.56 -1.75
N PRO A 50 16.87 -15.92 -2.99
CA PRO A 50 16.14 -15.55 -4.19
C PRO A 50 14.88 -16.41 -4.32
N THR A 51 13.83 -16.01 -3.63
CA THR A 51 12.51 -16.64 -3.74
C THR A 51 11.57 -15.63 -4.40
N PRO A 52 10.81 -16.02 -5.44
CA PRO A 52 9.79 -15.16 -6.02
C PRO A 52 8.85 -14.64 -4.91
N PRO A 53 8.53 -13.34 -4.87
CA PRO A 53 7.79 -12.78 -3.75
C PRO A 53 6.39 -13.42 -3.66
N ALA A 54 6.20 -14.28 -2.67
CA ALA A 54 4.88 -14.73 -2.24
C ALA A 54 4.22 -13.62 -1.40
N GLY A 55 3.91 -12.49 -2.04
CA GLY A 55 3.38 -11.30 -1.38
C GLY A 55 4.31 -10.70 -0.32
N ARG A 56 3.86 -9.64 0.36
CA ARG A 56 4.52 -9.17 1.58
C ARG A 56 4.33 -10.23 2.67
N GLY A 57 5.44 -10.82 3.13
CA GLY A 57 5.42 -11.76 4.26
C GLY A 57 4.91 -11.10 5.55
N SER A 58 4.66 -11.90 6.59
CA SER A 58 4.11 -11.44 7.89
C SER A 58 5.05 -10.53 8.72
N LEU A 59 6.17 -10.07 8.15
CA LEU A 59 7.15 -9.23 8.83
C LEU A 59 6.75 -7.76 8.71
N ASN A 60 6.45 -7.12 9.83
CA ASN A 60 6.08 -5.70 9.86
C ASN A 60 7.31 -4.80 9.59
N HIS A 61 8.36 -4.92 10.40
CA HIS A 61 9.64 -4.23 10.22
C HIS A 61 10.77 -4.93 11.00
N VAL A 62 12.02 -4.49 10.79
CA VAL A 62 13.21 -4.94 11.53
C VAL A 62 13.87 -3.74 12.18
N GLY A 63 13.95 -3.74 13.51
CA GLY A 63 14.55 -2.66 14.29
C GLY A 63 15.97 -2.97 14.75
N LEU A 64 16.90 -2.03 14.52
CA LEU A 64 18.26 -2.04 15.05
C LEU A 64 18.47 -0.83 15.97
N ARG A 65 18.67 -1.09 17.25
CA ARG A 65 18.96 -0.07 18.25
C ARG A 65 20.43 0.33 18.20
N LEU A 66 20.70 1.63 18.11
CA LEU A 66 22.04 2.19 18.20
C LEU A 66 22.37 2.62 19.64
N ALA A 67 23.66 2.78 19.90
CA ALA A 67 24.18 3.14 21.22
C ALA A 67 23.70 4.53 21.67
N ASP A 68 23.77 5.52 20.78
CA ASP A 68 23.43 6.91 21.07
C ASP A 68 23.01 7.70 19.82
N THR A 69 22.54 8.93 20.04
CA THR A 69 22.09 9.83 18.97
C THR A 69 23.20 10.20 17.99
N ALA A 70 24.47 10.24 18.42
CA ALA A 70 25.58 10.57 17.53
C ALA A 70 25.79 9.44 16.51
N ALA A 71 25.74 8.19 16.96
CA ALA A 71 25.77 7.02 16.07
C ALA A 71 24.60 7.00 15.09
N LEU A 72 23.39 7.35 15.55
CA LEU A 72 22.19 7.44 14.70
C LEU A 72 22.36 8.50 13.59
N VAL A 73 22.79 9.71 13.95
CA VAL A 73 23.01 10.82 13.00
C VAL A 73 24.09 10.47 12.00
N GLU A 74 25.20 9.91 12.44
CA GLU A 74 26.31 9.54 11.55
C GLU A 74 25.90 8.41 10.59
N MET A 75 25.17 7.41 11.09
CA MET A 75 24.62 6.36 10.25
C MET A 75 23.67 6.93 9.20
N GLN A 76 22.71 7.77 9.60
CA GLN A 76 21.76 8.37 8.67
C GLN A 76 22.48 9.17 7.57
N ARG A 77 23.39 10.06 7.97
CA ARG A 77 24.20 10.88 7.05
C ARG A 77 24.95 10.03 6.03
N ARG A 78 25.58 8.94 6.48
CA ARG A 78 26.31 8.00 5.62
C ARG A 78 25.40 7.33 4.58
N LEU A 79 24.19 6.96 4.98
CA LEU A 79 23.22 6.29 4.09
C LEU A 79 22.61 7.26 3.07
N GLU A 80 22.32 8.49 3.48
CA GLU A 80 21.84 9.56 2.59
C GLU A 80 22.91 9.95 1.54
N LEU A 81 24.18 10.06 1.95
CA LEU A 81 25.30 10.25 1.02
C LEU A 81 25.49 9.07 0.05
N ALA A 82 25.10 7.87 0.45
CA ALA A 82 25.09 6.68 -0.41
C ALA A 82 23.85 6.59 -1.33
N GLY A 83 23.00 7.63 -1.31
CA GLY A 83 21.81 7.78 -2.14
C GLY A 83 20.57 7.06 -1.59
N LEU A 84 20.56 6.64 -0.32
CA LEU A 84 19.40 6.02 0.31
C LEU A 84 18.54 7.11 0.95
N ARG A 85 17.28 7.20 0.52
CA ARG A 85 16.32 8.11 1.14
C ARG A 85 15.93 7.59 2.52
N SER A 86 16.00 8.44 3.54
CA SER A 86 15.60 8.11 4.91
C SER A 86 14.48 9.03 5.39
N GLU A 87 13.63 8.52 6.27
CA GLU A 87 12.55 9.28 6.93
C GLU A 87 12.86 9.37 8.42
N ARG A 88 13.11 10.58 8.94
CA ARG A 88 13.58 10.82 10.31
C ARG A 88 12.47 11.32 11.22
N GLU A 89 12.46 10.80 12.44
CA GLU A 89 11.57 11.18 13.53
C GLU A 89 12.38 11.46 14.81
N GLU A 90 12.18 12.62 15.40
CA GLU A 90 12.93 13.05 16.60
C GLU A 90 12.05 13.11 17.84
N GLY A 91 12.54 12.53 18.94
CA GLY A 91 11.90 12.65 20.26
C GLY A 91 10.48 12.08 20.31
N VAL A 92 10.16 11.12 19.44
CA VAL A 92 8.84 10.51 19.34
C VAL A 92 8.57 9.59 20.53
N GLU A 93 7.40 9.75 21.11
CA GLU A 93 6.86 8.84 22.11
C GLU A 93 6.19 7.67 21.37
N CYS A 94 6.88 6.53 21.28
CA CYS A 94 6.40 5.30 20.65
C CYS A 94 6.20 4.22 21.71
N CYS A 95 5.01 3.63 21.76
CA CYS A 95 4.64 2.66 22.79
C CYS A 95 4.86 3.26 24.19
N TYR A 96 5.78 2.73 25.00
CA TYR A 96 6.10 3.26 26.33
C TYR A 96 7.51 3.87 26.39
N ALA A 97 8.02 4.35 25.26
CA ALA A 97 9.37 4.86 25.13
C ALA A 97 9.43 6.18 24.37
N LYS A 98 10.35 7.07 24.77
CA LYS A 98 10.79 8.21 23.97
C LYS A 98 12.01 7.80 23.15
N GLN A 99 11.95 8.02 21.84
CA GLN A 99 12.96 7.55 20.90
C GLN A 99 13.27 8.61 19.84
N THR A 100 14.48 8.58 19.29
CA THR A 100 14.78 9.21 17.99
C THR A 100 15.09 8.09 17.02
N LYS A 101 14.52 8.16 15.82
CA LYS A 101 14.65 7.09 14.82
C LYS A 101 14.66 7.61 13.40
N PHE A 102 15.14 6.78 12.49
CA PHE A 102 14.88 6.94 11.08
C PHE A 102 14.57 5.59 10.43
N TRP A 103 13.99 5.65 9.24
CA TRP A 103 13.48 4.50 8.53
C TRP A 103 14.06 4.38 7.14
N LEU A 104 14.23 3.13 6.68
CA LEU A 104 14.65 2.79 5.32
C LEU A 104 13.80 1.65 4.78
N HIS A 105 13.47 1.70 3.49
CA HIS A 105 12.92 0.56 2.77
C HIS A 105 14.04 -0.20 2.06
N SER A 106 14.05 -1.53 2.21
CA SER A 106 14.85 -2.40 1.35
C SER A 106 14.32 -2.40 -0.09
N PRO A 107 15.07 -2.95 -1.06
CA PRO A 107 14.61 -3.09 -2.45
C PRO A 107 13.25 -3.81 -2.59
N ASP A 108 12.99 -4.79 -1.72
CA ASP A 108 11.75 -5.58 -1.65
C ASP A 108 10.71 -4.99 -0.67
N GLY A 109 10.94 -3.77 -0.17
CA GLY A 109 9.99 -3.04 0.67
C GLY A 109 10.00 -3.40 2.15
N VAL A 110 10.92 -4.25 2.63
CA VAL A 110 11.09 -4.52 4.06
C VAL A 110 11.47 -3.21 4.76
N LEU A 111 10.70 -2.85 5.79
CA LEU A 111 10.92 -1.65 6.56
C LEU A 111 12.00 -1.90 7.63
N TRP A 112 13.05 -1.08 7.62
CA TRP A 112 14.13 -1.09 8.60
C TRP A 112 14.04 0.13 9.49
N GLU A 113 13.97 -0.09 10.80
CA GLU A 113 14.00 0.94 11.84
C GLU A 113 15.41 1.04 12.42
N PHE A 114 15.97 2.25 12.48
CA PHE A 114 17.19 2.54 13.20
C PHE A 114 16.86 3.55 14.28
N TYR A 115 17.10 3.22 15.54
CA TYR A 115 16.61 4.05 16.65
C TYR A 115 17.53 4.08 17.86
N VAL A 116 17.33 5.11 18.67
CA VAL A 116 17.97 5.29 19.98
C VAL A 116 16.87 5.50 21.01
N LEU A 117 16.91 4.72 22.08
CA LEU A 117 16.04 4.90 23.23
C LEU A 117 16.53 6.06 24.09
N GLN A 118 15.70 7.07 24.29
CA GLN A 118 15.98 8.23 25.14
C GLN A 118 15.46 8.05 26.57
N GLY A 119 14.40 7.25 26.75
CA GLY A 119 13.87 6.91 28.07
C GLY A 119 12.51 6.23 27.98
N ASP A 120 12.04 5.67 29.09
CA ASP A 120 10.69 5.11 29.20
C ASP A 120 9.69 6.19 29.64
N ILE A 121 8.44 6.06 29.21
CA ILE A 121 7.30 6.93 29.55
C ILE A 121 6.16 6.10 30.15
N THR A 122 5.28 6.73 30.94
CA THR A 122 4.23 6.04 31.71
C THR A 122 2.89 5.92 30.96
N HIS A 123 2.78 6.54 29.79
CA HIS A 123 1.62 6.45 28.90
C HIS A 123 2.02 5.85 27.56
N ARG A 124 1.02 5.31 26.84
CA ARG A 124 1.25 4.85 25.46
C ARG A 124 1.34 6.06 24.53
N GLY A 125 2.52 6.34 24.00
CA GLY A 125 2.77 7.42 23.06
C GLY A 125 2.04 7.24 21.72
N ALA A 126 1.70 8.35 21.07
CA ALA A 126 0.93 8.38 19.82
C ALA A 126 1.79 8.12 18.56
N GLY A 127 3.12 8.04 18.70
CA GLY A 127 4.07 7.99 17.59
C GLY A 127 4.30 6.59 17.05
N GLN A 128 3.85 6.37 15.81
CA GLN A 128 4.12 5.22 14.94
C GLN A 128 3.97 5.69 13.47
N ALA A 129 4.65 6.78 13.08
CA ALA A 129 4.38 7.45 11.79
C ALA A 129 4.73 6.62 10.53
N PRO A 130 5.58 5.58 10.57
CA PRO A 130 5.75 4.65 9.45
C PRO A 130 5.26 3.22 9.76
N GLU A 131 4.93 2.92 11.01
CA GLU A 131 4.15 1.71 11.35
C GLU A 131 2.68 1.87 10.91
N THR A 132 2.24 3.10 10.66
CA THR A 132 1.02 3.39 9.88
C THR A 132 1.20 3.13 8.37
N LEU A 133 2.39 2.71 7.89
CA LEU A 133 2.79 2.61 6.48
C LEU A 133 3.17 1.21 5.99
N THR A 134 2.88 0.13 6.73
CA THR A 134 2.77 -1.18 6.05
C THR A 134 1.61 -1.24 5.06
N GLY A 135 0.74 -0.22 5.04
CA GLY A 135 -0.24 0.08 3.97
C GLY A 135 0.20 1.10 2.91
N GLN A 136 1.51 1.39 2.74
CA GLN A 136 1.97 2.19 1.59
C GLN A 136 2.48 1.31 0.44
N ASP A 137 1.65 1.27 -0.60
CA ASP A 137 1.95 0.82 -1.95
C ASP A 137 2.91 1.78 -2.65
N THR A 138 4.20 1.54 -2.52
CA THR A 138 5.18 1.95 -3.53
C THR A 138 5.37 0.78 -4.50
N VAL A 139 4.44 0.66 -5.44
CA VAL A 139 4.61 -0.18 -6.62
C VAL A 139 5.74 0.42 -7.46
N SER A 140 6.77 -0.36 -7.73
CA SER A 140 7.59 -0.23 -8.93
C SER A 140 7.79 -1.63 -9.53
N PRO A 141 7.76 -1.75 -10.86
CA PRO A 141 7.25 -2.95 -11.52
C PRO A 141 8.32 -4.04 -11.64
N SER A 142 7.91 -5.30 -11.54
CA SER A 142 8.66 -6.42 -12.14
C SER A 142 8.17 -6.63 -13.58
N PRO A 143 9.07 -6.93 -14.53
CA PRO A 143 8.74 -7.02 -15.94
C PRO A 143 8.12 -8.37 -16.31
N SER A 144 7.53 -8.40 -17.51
CA SER A 144 7.05 -9.54 -18.30
C SER A 144 5.62 -10.07 -18.08
N SER A 145 4.66 -9.44 -18.77
CA SER A 145 4.10 -10.01 -20.02
C SER A 145 3.45 -8.90 -20.87
N PRO A 146 3.37 -9.07 -22.21
CA PRO A 146 3.23 -7.95 -23.13
C PRO A 146 1.75 -7.60 -23.32
N LEU A 147 1.40 -6.36 -23.02
CA LEU A 147 0.42 -5.53 -23.71
C LEU A 147 0.46 -4.17 -23.02
N SER A 148 1.34 -3.28 -23.49
CA SER A 148 1.40 -1.90 -23.00
C SER A 148 0.30 -1.07 -23.68
N PRO A 149 -0.56 -0.40 -22.91
CA PRO A 149 -0.82 1.01 -23.09
C PRO A 149 0.10 1.81 -22.15
N SER A 150 0.37 3.07 -22.48
CA SER A 150 1.30 3.99 -21.83
C SER A 150 1.26 3.98 -20.28
N SER A 151 2.44 3.94 -19.65
CA SER A 151 2.67 3.98 -18.20
C SER A 151 2.44 5.38 -17.59
N GLU A 152 1.44 6.10 -18.08
CA GLU A 152 1.16 7.46 -17.66
C GLU A 152 0.23 7.44 -16.43
N SER A 153 0.62 8.16 -15.40
CA SER A 153 -0.10 8.30 -14.13
C SER A 153 -0.30 9.78 -13.82
N TRP A 154 -1.46 10.14 -13.27
CA TRP A 154 -1.76 11.52 -12.89
C TRP A 154 -2.18 11.62 -11.42
N GLU A 155 -1.90 12.77 -10.78
CA GLU A 155 -2.23 13.02 -9.38
C GLU A 155 -2.92 14.38 -9.21
N HIS A 156 -4.00 14.38 -8.44
CA HIS A 156 -4.66 15.57 -7.92
C HIS A 156 -4.43 15.73 -6.42
N ARG A 157 -4.32 16.98 -5.96
CA ARG A 157 -4.24 17.34 -4.54
C ARG A 157 -5.26 18.41 -4.20
N MET A 158 -5.86 18.33 -3.01
CA MET A 158 -6.85 19.32 -2.53
C MET A 158 -6.38 20.78 -2.51
N THR A 159 -5.06 21.02 -2.61
CA THR A 159 -4.47 22.35 -2.67
C THR A 159 -4.75 23.07 -3.99
N GLU A 160 -5.25 22.34 -4.98
CA GLU A 160 -5.59 22.82 -6.31
C GLU A 160 -7.07 22.52 -6.60
N PRO A 161 -7.78 23.38 -7.36
CA PRO A 161 -9.13 23.07 -7.79
C PRO A 161 -9.11 21.94 -8.82
N PHE A 162 -10.01 20.97 -8.67
CA PHE A 162 -10.12 19.89 -9.65
C PHE A 162 -10.64 20.46 -10.99
N PRO A 163 -9.93 20.22 -12.11
CA PRO A 163 -10.29 20.81 -13.39
C PRO A 163 -11.67 20.33 -13.88
N ALA A 164 -12.36 21.13 -14.69
CA ALA A 164 -13.64 20.73 -15.27
C ALA A 164 -13.50 19.51 -16.20
N SER A 165 -12.35 19.38 -16.86
CA SER A 165 -11.96 18.21 -17.64
C SER A 165 -10.45 18.00 -17.57
N LEU A 166 -10.04 16.75 -17.49
CA LEU A 166 -8.66 16.32 -17.50
C LEU A 166 -8.11 16.34 -18.93
N PRO A 167 -6.90 16.89 -19.16
CA PRO A 167 -6.30 17.04 -20.48
C PRO A 167 -5.69 15.74 -21.02
N PHE A 168 -6.34 14.61 -20.74
CA PHE A 168 -5.94 13.27 -21.18
C PHE A 168 -7.02 12.67 -22.08
N ALA A 169 -6.58 11.86 -23.03
CA ALA A 169 -7.48 11.12 -23.90
C ALA A 169 -8.23 10.04 -23.11
N ASP A 170 -9.35 9.59 -23.64
CA ASP A 170 -10.11 8.49 -23.06
C ASP A 170 -9.23 7.23 -23.01
N GLY A 171 -9.23 6.54 -21.87
CA GLY A 171 -8.48 5.30 -21.71
C GLY A 171 -6.96 5.41 -21.79
N SER A 172 -6.36 6.60 -21.63
CA SER A 172 -4.92 6.78 -21.82
C SER A 172 -4.06 6.59 -20.57
N LEU A 173 -4.64 6.71 -19.37
CA LEU A 173 -3.93 6.63 -18.09
C LEU A 173 -4.01 5.23 -17.48
N SER A 174 -2.90 4.78 -16.91
CA SER A 174 -2.83 3.55 -16.11
C SER A 174 -3.20 3.76 -14.64
N GLU A 175 -3.01 4.98 -14.13
CA GLU A 175 -3.30 5.33 -12.74
C GLU A 175 -3.76 6.79 -12.59
N VAL A 176 -4.75 7.02 -11.72
CA VAL A 176 -5.10 8.34 -11.18
C VAL A 176 -5.06 8.31 -9.65
N ARG A 177 -4.35 9.27 -9.05
CA ARG A 177 -4.24 9.43 -7.58
C ARG A 177 -4.98 10.69 -7.13
N LEU A 178 -5.94 10.55 -6.23
CA LEU A 178 -6.72 11.66 -5.67
C LEU A 178 -6.37 11.84 -4.18
N ARG A 179 -5.55 12.86 -3.87
CA ARG A 179 -5.10 13.15 -2.51
C ARG A 179 -5.89 14.28 -1.89
N GLY A 180 -6.80 13.91 -1.00
CA GLY A 180 -7.67 14.83 -0.28
C GLY A 180 -8.71 15.50 -1.19
N THR A 181 -8.84 15.02 -2.43
CA THR A 181 -9.66 15.65 -3.47
C THR A 181 -11.11 15.81 -3.06
N PHE A 182 -11.63 14.91 -2.22
CA PHE A 182 -12.99 14.97 -1.70
C PHE A 182 -13.09 15.54 -0.28
N ASN A 183 -12.02 16.18 0.21
CA ASN A 183 -12.04 16.96 1.45
C ASN A 183 -12.27 18.46 1.21
N THR A 184 -12.56 18.85 -0.03
CA THR A 184 -13.03 20.17 -0.45
C THR A 184 -14.56 20.25 -0.37
N PRO A 185 -15.14 21.46 -0.19
CA PRO A 185 -16.58 21.64 0.05
C PRO A 185 -17.38 21.60 -1.26
N ASP A 186 -17.17 20.57 -2.07
CA ASP A 186 -17.70 20.44 -3.42
C ASP A 186 -19.01 19.62 -3.47
N GLY A 187 -19.30 18.85 -2.41
CA GLY A 187 -20.49 18.02 -2.30
C GLY A 187 -20.49 16.74 -3.16
N GLU A 188 -21.54 15.94 -3.02
CA GLU A 188 -21.64 14.60 -3.63
C GLU A 188 -21.76 14.65 -5.15
N ALA A 189 -22.56 15.56 -5.72
CA ALA A 189 -22.73 15.67 -7.16
C ALA A 189 -21.39 15.93 -7.89
N ARG A 190 -20.57 16.83 -7.33
CA ARG A 190 -19.24 17.12 -7.87
C ARG A 190 -18.26 15.96 -7.69
N ARG A 191 -18.37 15.20 -6.60
CA ARG A 191 -17.60 13.97 -6.39
C ARG A 191 -17.90 12.95 -7.50
N ASP A 192 -19.17 12.73 -7.80
CA ASP A 192 -19.59 11.79 -8.84
C ASP A 192 -19.12 12.26 -10.24
N GLU A 193 -19.14 13.58 -10.53
CA GLU A 193 -18.53 14.14 -11.75
C GLU A 193 -17.01 13.87 -11.83
N ILE A 194 -16.28 14.07 -10.73
CA ILE A 194 -14.83 13.83 -10.65
C ILE A 194 -14.52 12.35 -10.88
N LEU A 195 -15.32 11.45 -10.29
CA LEU A 195 -15.16 10.01 -10.46
C LEU A 195 -15.46 9.58 -11.90
N ALA A 196 -16.51 10.11 -12.52
CA ALA A 196 -16.82 9.87 -13.92
C ALA A 196 -15.70 10.35 -14.86
N GLU A 197 -15.16 11.54 -14.62
CA GLU A 197 -14.06 12.08 -15.41
C GLU A 197 -12.76 11.29 -15.21
N THR A 198 -12.49 10.86 -13.97
CA THR A 198 -11.35 9.98 -13.65
C THR A 198 -11.47 8.64 -14.38
N LYS A 199 -12.68 8.06 -14.39
CA LYS A 199 -12.93 6.80 -15.11
C LYS A 199 -12.75 6.97 -16.63
N ARG A 200 -13.19 8.08 -17.22
CA ARG A 200 -13.03 8.36 -18.66
C ARG A 200 -11.58 8.25 -19.09
N VAL A 201 -10.65 8.85 -18.34
CA VAL A 201 -9.23 8.89 -18.71
C VAL A 201 -8.47 7.61 -18.36
N LEU A 202 -9.00 6.75 -17.50
CA LEU A 202 -8.35 5.49 -17.13
C LEU A 202 -8.56 4.43 -18.22
N ALA A 203 -7.48 3.79 -18.64
CA ALA A 203 -7.50 2.60 -19.49
C ALA A 203 -8.35 1.49 -18.84
N PRO A 204 -8.87 0.52 -19.63
CA PRO A 204 -9.50 -0.68 -19.07
C PRO A 204 -8.57 -1.36 -18.05
N GLY A 205 -9.08 -1.64 -16.84
CA GLY A 205 -8.27 -2.15 -15.72
C GLY A 205 -7.33 -1.13 -15.06
N GLY A 206 -7.37 0.14 -15.46
CA GLY A 206 -6.61 1.23 -14.84
C GLY A 206 -7.05 1.51 -13.40
N ARG A 207 -6.12 1.97 -12.57
CA ARG A 207 -6.34 2.11 -11.11
C ARG A 207 -6.66 3.54 -10.70
N ILE A 208 -7.68 3.71 -9.85
CA ILE A 208 -7.87 4.92 -9.06
C ILE A 208 -7.40 4.68 -7.63
N ALA A 209 -6.64 5.63 -7.05
CA ALA A 209 -6.19 5.58 -5.66
C ALA A 209 -6.60 6.85 -4.92
N LEU A 210 -7.33 6.69 -3.83
CA LEU A 210 -7.82 7.75 -2.96
C LEU A 210 -7.00 7.80 -1.67
N HIS A 211 -6.68 8.99 -1.20
CA HIS A 211 -6.12 9.21 0.13
C HIS A 211 -6.73 10.46 0.74
N LEU A 212 -7.57 10.33 1.76
CA LEU A 212 -8.38 11.42 2.31
C LEU A 212 -8.80 11.15 3.76
N LEU A 213 -9.39 12.15 4.42
CA LEU A 213 -10.16 11.90 5.64
C LEU A 213 -11.58 11.45 5.29
N THR A 214 -12.09 10.43 5.98
CA THR A 214 -13.51 10.04 5.98
C THR A 214 -14.07 10.05 7.40
N THR A 215 -15.39 10.00 7.52
CA THR A 215 -16.09 9.94 8.81
C THR A 215 -17.13 8.81 8.83
N ASP A 216 -17.52 8.37 10.02
CA ASP A 216 -18.55 7.35 10.22
C ASP A 216 -19.99 7.89 10.12
N ARG A 217 -20.16 9.21 10.11
CA ARG A 217 -21.48 9.87 10.04
C ARG A 217 -21.38 11.33 9.60
N SER A 218 -22.51 11.90 9.16
CA SER A 218 -22.58 13.31 8.76
C SER A 218 -22.12 14.24 9.89
N LEU A 219 -21.27 15.21 9.55
CA LEU A 219 -20.88 16.29 10.45
C LEU A 219 -21.96 17.37 10.43
N ALA A 220 -22.31 17.90 11.61
CA ALA A 220 -23.26 19.00 11.73
C ALA A 220 -22.70 20.33 11.21
N GLU A 221 -21.39 20.48 11.23
CA GLU A 221 -20.66 21.66 10.81
C GLU A 221 -19.33 21.27 10.13
N ALA A 222 -18.80 22.17 9.31
CA ALA A 222 -17.50 21.96 8.67
C ALA A 222 -16.39 21.80 9.73
N PRO A 223 -15.48 20.83 9.58
CA PRO A 223 -14.49 20.55 10.59
C PRO A 223 -13.44 21.68 10.68
N SER A 224 -13.09 22.05 11.91
CA SER A 224 -11.97 22.95 12.21
C SER A 224 -10.83 22.14 12.81
N LEU A 225 -9.99 21.56 11.95
CA LEU A 225 -8.91 20.65 12.35
C LEU A 225 -7.58 21.39 12.54
N PRO A 226 -6.71 20.94 13.48
CA PRO A 226 -5.41 21.57 13.70
C PRO A 226 -4.37 21.17 12.65
N GLY A 227 -3.30 21.98 12.54
CA GLY A 227 -2.11 21.65 11.75
C GLY A 227 -2.37 21.52 10.24
N PRO A 228 -1.68 20.60 9.54
CA PRO A 228 -1.87 20.37 8.11
C PRO A 228 -3.31 20.01 7.73
N ALA A 229 -4.08 19.41 8.66
CA ALA A 229 -5.47 19.04 8.44
C ALA A 229 -6.43 20.25 8.40
N SER A 230 -5.96 21.46 8.75
CA SER A 230 -6.76 22.70 8.65
C SER A 230 -7.22 23.05 7.24
N ALA A 231 -6.61 22.44 6.21
CA ALA A 231 -7.03 22.56 4.82
C ALA A 231 -8.32 21.77 4.51
N VAL A 232 -8.67 20.77 5.32
CA VAL A 232 -9.87 19.94 5.16
C VAL A 232 -11.10 20.81 5.46
N LYS A 233 -12.04 20.86 4.52
CA LYS A 233 -13.30 21.63 4.63
C LYS A 233 -14.53 20.75 4.65
N GLU A 234 -14.43 19.55 4.08
CA GLU A 234 -15.46 18.54 4.10
C GLU A 234 -14.84 17.18 4.41
N VAL A 235 -15.61 16.29 5.04
CA VAL A 235 -15.18 14.91 5.31
C VAL A 235 -16.34 13.99 4.91
N PRO A 236 -16.21 13.24 3.80
CA PRO A 236 -17.25 12.34 3.35
C PRO A 236 -17.45 11.18 4.33
N ILE A 237 -18.68 10.67 4.39
CA ILE A 237 -18.95 9.39 5.07
C ILE A 237 -18.22 8.28 4.31
N ASP A 238 -17.55 7.38 5.03
CA ASP A 238 -16.78 6.30 4.43
C ASP A 238 -17.63 5.39 3.53
N THR A 239 -18.82 4.96 3.98
CA THR A 239 -19.74 4.15 3.19
C THR A 239 -20.23 4.87 1.94
N ASP A 240 -20.49 6.18 2.01
CA ASP A 240 -20.98 6.96 0.88
C ASP A 240 -19.88 7.14 -0.18
N LEU A 241 -18.62 7.28 0.26
CA LEU A 241 -17.46 7.31 -0.63
C LEU A 241 -17.34 6.01 -1.43
N LEU A 242 -17.43 4.87 -0.76
CA LEU A 242 -17.34 3.55 -1.43
C LEU A 242 -18.53 3.34 -2.37
N ALA A 243 -19.74 3.75 -1.96
CA ALA A 243 -20.92 3.68 -2.81
C ALA A 243 -20.80 4.60 -4.05
N SER A 244 -20.19 5.79 -3.95
CA SER A 244 -19.91 6.66 -5.10
C SER A 244 -18.95 5.99 -6.10
N LEU A 245 -17.94 5.25 -5.64
CA LEU A 245 -17.04 4.49 -6.53
C LEU A 245 -17.82 3.40 -7.29
N GLU A 246 -18.64 2.63 -6.57
CA GLU A 246 -19.46 1.57 -7.14
C GLU A 246 -20.47 2.10 -8.17
N ARG A 247 -21.21 3.17 -7.83
CA ARG A 247 -22.16 3.81 -8.75
C ARG A 247 -21.49 4.41 -9.98
N SER A 248 -20.23 4.87 -9.83
CA SER A 248 -19.40 5.32 -10.96
C SER A 248 -18.90 4.14 -11.83
N GLY A 249 -19.18 2.91 -11.40
CA GLY A 249 -18.85 1.67 -12.08
C GLY A 249 -17.36 1.33 -12.01
N PHE A 250 -16.69 1.71 -10.93
CA PHE A 250 -15.42 1.08 -10.56
C PHE A 250 -15.69 -0.29 -9.92
N ALA A 251 -14.72 -1.19 -10.01
CA ALA A 251 -14.76 -2.53 -9.43
C ALA A 251 -13.50 -2.79 -8.60
N ASP A 252 -13.49 -3.92 -7.88
CA ASP A 252 -12.42 -4.34 -6.99
C ASP A 252 -12.08 -3.25 -5.95
N ILE A 253 -13.12 -2.63 -5.38
CA ILE A 253 -13.05 -1.53 -4.42
C ILE A 253 -12.52 -2.06 -3.09
N ARG A 254 -11.43 -1.47 -2.61
CA ARG A 254 -10.80 -1.89 -1.35
C ARG A 254 -10.26 -0.74 -0.54
N LEU A 255 -10.34 -0.88 0.78
CA LEU A 255 -9.66 -0.02 1.73
C LEU A 255 -8.24 -0.56 1.94
N THR A 256 -7.24 0.16 1.43
CA THR A 256 -5.82 -0.19 1.63
C THR A 256 -5.27 0.35 2.95
N LYS A 257 -5.92 1.38 3.50
CA LYS A 257 -5.67 1.88 4.85
C LYS A 257 -6.98 2.26 5.51
N PHE A 258 -7.29 1.59 6.61
CA PHE A 258 -8.40 1.93 7.50
C PHE A 258 -8.06 1.49 8.93
N GLY A 259 -7.57 2.43 9.73
CA GLY A 259 -7.07 2.15 11.08
C GLY A 259 -8.20 1.95 12.10
N PRO A 260 -7.99 1.14 13.16
CA PRO A 260 -8.98 0.96 14.21
C PRO A 260 -9.26 2.25 14.99
N ASN A 261 -8.25 3.12 15.12
CA ASN A 261 -8.33 4.35 15.88
C ASN A 261 -8.58 5.55 14.95
N PRO A 262 -9.51 6.46 15.29
CA PRO A 262 -9.70 7.69 14.54
C PRO A 262 -8.57 8.69 14.80
N CYS A 263 -8.27 9.48 13.77
CA CYS A 263 -7.31 10.59 13.83
C CYS A 263 -7.92 11.81 14.54
N PHE A 264 -9.23 12.03 14.37
CA PHE A 264 -9.95 13.15 14.99
C PHE A 264 -11.35 12.74 15.44
N ARG A 265 -11.91 13.50 16.38
CA ARG A 265 -13.32 13.39 16.79
C ARG A 265 -13.94 14.77 16.84
N LEU A 266 -15.13 14.92 16.26
CA LEU A 266 -15.89 16.18 16.27
C LEU A 266 -17.37 15.88 16.46
N GLY A 267 -17.99 16.47 17.48
CA GLY A 267 -19.43 16.26 17.73
C GLY A 267 -19.83 14.78 17.94
N GLY A 268 -18.90 13.92 18.36
CA GLY A 268 -19.12 12.48 18.49
C GLY A 268 -18.94 11.68 17.19
N ALA A 269 -18.73 12.33 16.05
CA ALA A 269 -18.30 11.67 14.82
C ALA A 269 -16.80 11.37 14.89
N GLU A 270 -16.42 10.21 14.36
CA GLU A 270 -15.05 9.76 14.27
C GLU A 270 -14.52 9.97 12.86
N MET A 271 -13.34 10.57 12.75
CA MET A 271 -12.68 10.81 11.47
C MET A 271 -11.41 9.97 11.35
N ARG A 272 -11.23 9.32 10.21
CA ARG A 272 -10.10 8.43 9.93
C ARG A 272 -9.38 8.87 8.69
N GLU A 273 -8.06 8.69 8.71
CA GLU A 273 -7.27 8.65 7.48
C GLU A 273 -7.62 7.36 6.74
N THR A 274 -8.13 7.52 5.53
CA THR A 274 -8.63 6.45 4.70
C THR A 274 -7.86 6.46 3.38
N MET A 275 -7.32 5.29 3.01
CA MET A 275 -6.85 5.04 1.66
C MET A 275 -7.72 3.96 1.05
N ALA A 276 -8.20 4.24 -0.16
CA ALA A 276 -8.99 3.31 -0.93
C ALA A 276 -8.42 3.22 -2.34
N GLU A 277 -8.62 2.09 -2.99
CA GLU A 277 -8.41 1.99 -4.42
C GLU A 277 -9.55 1.22 -5.06
N ALA A 278 -9.67 1.41 -6.37
CA ALA A 278 -10.58 0.66 -7.21
C ALA A 278 -10.04 0.66 -8.65
N PHE A 279 -10.68 -0.09 -9.53
CA PHE A 279 -10.24 -0.29 -10.90
C PHE A 279 -11.35 0.04 -11.88
N ALA A 280 -10.98 0.69 -12.99
CA ALA A 280 -11.88 0.78 -14.13
C ALA A 280 -12.18 -0.64 -14.64
N PRO A 281 -13.38 -0.93 -15.14
CA PRO A 281 -13.73 -2.24 -15.67
C PRO A 281 -12.70 -2.71 -16.71
N ALA A 282 -12.33 -3.98 -16.66
CA ALA A 282 -11.44 -4.57 -17.66
C ALA A 282 -12.22 -4.96 -18.92
N ASP A 283 -11.52 -5.09 -20.04
CA ASP A 283 -12.10 -5.64 -21.26
C ASP A 283 -12.40 -7.15 -21.07
N GLU A 284 -13.61 -7.57 -21.41
CA GLU A 284 -14.07 -8.96 -21.24
C GLU A 284 -13.54 -9.92 -22.32
N THR A 285 -12.73 -9.44 -23.27
CA THR A 285 -12.30 -10.20 -24.45
C THR A 285 -11.19 -11.22 -24.18
N ASP A 286 -10.50 -11.15 -23.04
CA ASP A 286 -9.31 -11.95 -22.73
C ASP A 286 -9.60 -13.34 -22.16
N GLY A 287 -10.84 -13.82 -22.32
CA GLY A 287 -11.28 -15.13 -21.86
C GLY A 287 -11.62 -15.16 -20.37
N ALA A 288 -11.94 -16.37 -19.87
CA ALA A 288 -12.42 -16.56 -18.51
C ALA A 288 -11.89 -17.85 -17.90
N VAL A 289 -11.58 -17.80 -16.61
CA VAL A 289 -11.13 -18.94 -15.81
C VAL A 289 -12.26 -19.46 -14.92
N LEU A 290 -12.18 -20.73 -14.53
CA LEU A 290 -13.05 -21.31 -13.51
C LEU A 290 -12.39 -21.18 -12.14
N VAL A 291 -13.12 -20.61 -11.19
CA VAL A 291 -12.68 -20.44 -9.81
C VAL A 291 -13.68 -21.04 -8.83
N VAL A 292 -13.20 -21.43 -7.65
CA VAL A 292 -14.02 -21.90 -6.53
C VAL A 292 -13.70 -21.06 -5.30
N TYR A 293 -14.71 -20.41 -4.72
CA TYR A 293 -14.59 -19.73 -3.43
C TYR A 293 -14.50 -20.75 -2.29
N ARG A 294 -13.49 -20.62 -1.43
CA ARG A 294 -13.21 -21.60 -0.37
C ARG A 294 -13.90 -21.29 0.96
N GLY A 295 -14.42 -20.08 1.15
CA GLY A 295 -15.00 -19.63 2.42
C GLY A 295 -14.12 -18.62 3.15
N PRO A 296 -14.41 -18.31 4.43
CA PRO A 296 -15.30 -19.04 5.35
C PRO A 296 -16.79 -18.66 5.27
N PHE A 297 -17.14 -17.59 4.56
CA PHE A 297 -18.54 -17.17 4.44
C PHE A 297 -19.34 -18.14 3.58
N ARG A 298 -20.67 -18.13 3.73
CA ARG A 298 -21.58 -18.94 2.90
C ARG A 298 -21.47 -18.53 1.43
N GLU A 299 -21.47 -17.23 1.20
CA GLU A 299 -21.28 -16.60 -0.08
C GLU A 299 -20.62 -15.23 0.14
N VAL A 300 -19.92 -14.76 -0.89
CA VAL A 300 -19.43 -13.39 -1.01
C VAL A 300 -19.91 -12.83 -2.35
N THR A 301 -20.20 -11.55 -2.39
CA THR A 301 -20.60 -10.83 -3.61
C THR A 301 -19.47 -9.87 -3.95
N ALA A 302 -18.94 -9.96 -5.17
CA ALA A 302 -17.99 -8.97 -5.68
C ALA A 302 -18.72 -7.75 -6.23
N ASP A 303 -17.98 -6.66 -6.43
CA ASP A 303 -18.47 -5.49 -7.15
C ASP A 303 -18.98 -5.93 -8.54
N GLY A 304 -20.13 -5.39 -8.96
CA GLY A 304 -20.83 -5.87 -10.17
C GLY A 304 -21.72 -7.09 -9.95
N ASP A 305 -22.17 -7.31 -8.71
CA ASP A 305 -23.21 -8.29 -8.31
C ASP A 305 -22.84 -9.78 -8.55
N ARG A 306 -21.58 -10.09 -8.84
CA ARG A 306 -21.14 -11.48 -9.04
C ARG A 306 -21.10 -12.22 -7.70
N VAL A 307 -21.97 -13.20 -7.52
CA VAL A 307 -22.04 -14.00 -6.30
C VAL A 307 -21.14 -15.23 -6.39
N PHE A 308 -20.28 -15.41 -5.39
CA PHE A 308 -19.45 -16.59 -5.19
C PHE A 308 -19.93 -17.38 -3.97
N ARG A 309 -20.61 -18.49 -4.20
CA ARG A 309 -21.00 -19.42 -3.13
C ARG A 309 -19.88 -20.40 -2.85
N ARG A 310 -19.66 -20.69 -1.57
CA ARG A 310 -18.57 -21.58 -1.15
C ARG A 310 -18.70 -22.96 -1.82
N GLY A 311 -17.66 -23.39 -2.52
CA GLY A 311 -17.60 -24.68 -3.22
C GLY A 311 -18.25 -24.71 -4.61
N GLU A 312 -18.93 -23.64 -5.03
CA GLU A 312 -19.49 -23.55 -6.38
C GLU A 312 -18.41 -23.10 -7.39
N ARG A 313 -18.53 -23.59 -8.62
CA ARG A 313 -17.64 -23.21 -9.73
C ARG A 313 -18.21 -21.98 -10.41
N VAL A 314 -17.45 -20.89 -10.44
CA VAL A 314 -17.84 -19.62 -11.06
C VAL A 314 -16.86 -19.28 -12.17
N ARG A 315 -17.37 -18.84 -13.33
CA ARG A 315 -16.53 -18.31 -14.41
C ARG A 315 -16.22 -16.84 -14.12
N VAL A 316 -14.96 -16.46 -14.19
CA VAL A 316 -14.45 -15.10 -13.94
C VAL A 316 -13.54 -14.69 -15.10
N PRO A 317 -13.69 -13.48 -15.68
CA PRO A 317 -12.75 -12.95 -16.67
C PRO A 317 -11.30 -13.08 -16.22
N LEU A 318 -10.38 -13.41 -17.13
CA LEU A 318 -8.97 -13.63 -16.78
C LEU A 318 -8.35 -12.41 -16.08
N ALA A 319 -8.60 -11.20 -16.60
CA ALA A 319 -8.12 -9.97 -16.01
C ALA A 319 -8.67 -9.72 -14.59
N GLU A 320 -9.94 -10.05 -14.34
CA GLU A 320 -10.55 -9.99 -13.00
C GLU A 320 -9.87 -11.00 -12.07
N TRP A 321 -9.64 -12.23 -12.53
CA TRP A 321 -8.91 -13.24 -11.75
C TRP A 321 -7.47 -12.82 -11.41
N GLU A 322 -6.73 -12.25 -12.35
CA GLU A 322 -5.35 -11.81 -12.12
C GLU A 322 -5.30 -10.74 -11.02
N ARG A 323 -6.25 -9.80 -11.01
CA ARG A 323 -6.35 -8.78 -9.94
C ARG A 323 -6.78 -9.37 -8.60
N LEU A 324 -7.82 -10.21 -8.59
CA LEU A 324 -8.31 -10.84 -7.37
C LEU A 324 -7.25 -11.75 -6.74
N SER A 325 -6.58 -12.58 -7.53
CA SER A 325 -5.55 -13.51 -7.05
C SER A 325 -4.27 -12.82 -6.57
N ALA A 326 -3.97 -11.62 -7.09
CA ALA A 326 -2.86 -10.80 -6.60
C ALA A 326 -3.15 -10.13 -5.24
N SER A 327 -4.42 -9.95 -4.88
CA SER A 327 -4.84 -9.13 -3.74
C SER A 327 -5.45 -9.91 -2.58
N LEU A 328 -6.05 -11.07 -2.86
CA LEU A 328 -6.65 -11.92 -1.84
C LEU A 328 -5.62 -12.86 -1.22
N PRO A 329 -5.83 -13.29 0.05
CA PRO A 329 -5.07 -14.39 0.61
C PRO A 329 -5.10 -15.61 -0.33
N VAL A 330 -3.95 -16.28 -0.47
CA VAL A 330 -3.71 -17.41 -1.41
C VAL A 330 -4.76 -18.51 -1.31
N ASP A 331 -5.41 -18.66 -0.15
CA ASP A 331 -6.41 -19.69 0.12
C ASP A 331 -7.87 -19.24 -0.02
N THR A 332 -8.15 -18.03 -0.50
CA THR A 332 -9.53 -17.52 -0.62
C THR A 332 -10.29 -18.17 -1.79
N PHE A 333 -9.62 -18.31 -2.92
CA PHE A 333 -10.15 -18.90 -4.14
C PHE A 333 -9.19 -19.95 -4.70
N THR A 334 -9.72 -20.93 -5.42
CA THR A 334 -8.91 -21.88 -6.19
C THR A 334 -9.27 -21.77 -7.67
N ARG A 335 -8.29 -21.43 -8.49
CA ARG A 335 -8.40 -21.59 -9.95
C ARG A 335 -8.37 -23.07 -10.29
N LEU A 336 -9.35 -23.52 -11.06
CA LEU A 336 -9.39 -24.88 -11.59
C LEU A 336 -8.61 -24.94 -12.90
N ALA A 337 -7.88 -26.03 -13.11
CA ALA A 337 -7.29 -26.33 -14.41
C ALA A 337 -8.42 -26.46 -15.46
N GLU A 338 -8.18 -25.96 -16.67
CA GLU A 338 -9.06 -26.26 -17.78
C GLU A 338 -9.01 -27.76 -18.06
N PRO A 339 -10.16 -28.43 -18.32
CA PRO A 339 -10.13 -29.83 -18.69
C PRO A 339 -9.25 -29.98 -19.94
N GLU A 340 -8.26 -30.87 -19.89
CA GLU A 340 -7.51 -31.26 -21.08
C GLU A 340 -8.52 -31.58 -22.18
N THR A 341 -8.46 -30.83 -23.28
CA THR A 341 -9.17 -31.21 -24.49
C THR A 341 -8.70 -32.61 -24.82
N ALA A 342 -9.60 -33.59 -24.69
CA ALA A 342 -9.33 -34.95 -25.12
C ALA A 342 -8.83 -34.87 -26.56
N VAL A 343 -7.53 -35.11 -26.75
CA VAL A 343 -6.95 -35.21 -28.08
C VAL A 343 -7.64 -36.41 -28.73
N PRO A 344 -8.32 -36.21 -29.88
CA PRO A 344 -9.18 -37.22 -30.49
C PRO A 344 -8.45 -38.50 -30.90
#